data_AF-A0A1I4I3W6-F1
#
_entry.id   AF-A0A1I4I3W6-F1
#
_cell.length_a   1.000
_cell.length_b   1.000
_cell.length_c   1.000
_cell.angle_alpha   90.00
_cell.angle_beta   90.00
_cell.angle_gamma   90.00
#
_symmetry.space_group_name_H-M   'P 1'
#
loop_
_entity.id
_entity.type
_entity.pdbx_description
1 polymer ?
#
loop_
_entity_poly.entity_id
_entity_poly.type
_entity_poly.pdbx_seq_one_letter_code
_entity_poly.pdbx_strand_id
1 'polypeptide(L)'
;MREHNYLYLIWKDPKSRKNYTVGRLEKSESRYVFEYCNEYKEAHKVGGMMIQAFPEEKRYESEELFPLFTSRLPDKKRKNIEVILEKYGLDHYDGFELLRKSGGRLPIDTFEFIDPIFDDDLEIEREFYIEGIRHSCSCHGKNCEFRPQIEVGMNLNFRLDNTNKYDVCAVQVLTEKKEVLGYIPRYYSQSISERINNGMTYECIVLEANEEGNCQECVKVRLTMPKKTTASIPSLKIM
;
A
#
# COMPACT_ATOMS: atom_id res chain seq x y z
N MET A 1 -14.39 -14.42 -1.30
CA MET A 1 -13.19 -13.90 -1.98
C MET A 1 -12.15 -14.99 -1.92
N ARG A 2 -11.36 -15.21 -2.99
CA ARG A 2 -10.15 -16.03 -2.83
C ARG A 2 -9.21 -15.22 -1.95
N GLU A 3 -8.83 -15.77 -0.81
CA GLU A 3 -7.72 -15.21 -0.06
C GLU A 3 -6.46 -15.56 -0.83
N HIS A 4 -5.84 -14.53 -1.40
CA HIS A 4 -4.57 -14.70 -2.06
C HIS A 4 -3.48 -14.88 -1.03
N ASN A 5 -2.65 -15.88 -1.29
CA ASN A 5 -1.76 -16.43 -0.29
C ASN A 5 -0.38 -15.77 -0.24
N TYR A 6 -0.16 -14.63 -0.90
CA TYR A 6 1.14 -13.97 -0.85
C TYR A 6 1.07 -12.46 -0.70
N LEU A 7 2.15 -11.93 -0.15
CA LEU A 7 2.46 -10.51 -0.02
C LEU A 7 3.72 -10.20 -0.82
N TYR A 8 3.77 -9.02 -1.44
CA TYR A 8 5.03 -8.49 -1.96
C TYR A 8 5.83 -7.84 -0.84
N LEU A 9 7.13 -8.05 -0.86
CA LEU A 9 8.09 -7.24 -0.10
C LEU A 9 8.57 -6.13 -1.02
N ILE A 10 8.23 -4.90 -0.65
CA ILE A 10 8.69 -3.69 -1.31
C ILE A 10 9.90 -3.15 -0.57
N TRP A 11 10.94 -2.78 -1.32
CA TRP A 11 12.06 -1.99 -0.82
C TRP A 11 12.03 -0.60 -1.43
N LYS A 12 12.09 0.42 -0.60
CA LYS A 12 12.11 1.83 -0.99
C LYS A 12 13.53 2.38 -0.90
N ASP A 13 14.11 2.72 -2.04
CA ASP A 13 15.47 3.26 -2.09
C ASP A 13 15.59 4.50 -1.19
N PRO A 14 16.51 4.54 -0.21
CA PRO A 14 16.71 5.71 0.64
C PRO A 14 17.09 6.97 -0.15
N LYS A 15 17.72 6.83 -1.33
CA LYS A 15 18.17 7.96 -2.15
C LYS A 15 17.10 8.44 -3.13
N SER A 16 16.72 7.61 -4.10
CA SER A 16 15.75 7.99 -5.13
C SER A 16 14.30 7.96 -4.64
N ARG A 17 14.02 7.29 -3.52
CA ARG A 17 12.67 7.00 -3.00
C ARG A 17 11.82 6.15 -3.94
N LYS A 18 12.39 5.55 -4.99
CA LYS A 18 11.71 4.58 -5.86
C LYS A 18 11.43 3.30 -5.07
N ASN A 19 10.22 2.77 -5.24
CA ASN A 19 9.80 1.48 -4.72
C ASN A 19 10.19 0.36 -5.69
N TYR A 20 10.73 -0.72 -5.14
CA TYR A 20 11.14 -1.93 -5.83
C TYR A 20 10.43 -3.14 -5.23
N THR A 21 9.73 -3.92 -6.04
CA THR A 21 9.17 -5.22 -5.65
C THR A 21 10.28 -6.25 -5.62
N VAL A 22 10.89 -6.43 -4.45
CA VAL A 22 12.13 -7.20 -4.29
C VAL A 22 11.88 -8.65 -3.89
N GLY A 23 10.73 -8.97 -3.31
CA GLY A 23 10.44 -10.34 -2.91
C GLY A 23 8.97 -10.64 -2.77
N ARG A 24 8.68 -11.92 -2.59
CA ARG A 24 7.34 -12.46 -2.39
C ARG A 24 7.37 -13.38 -1.17
N LEU A 25 6.49 -13.12 -0.21
CA LEU A 25 6.23 -13.99 0.93
C LEU A 25 4.88 -14.66 0.72
N GLU A 26 4.89 -15.97 0.53
CA GLU A 26 3.71 -16.81 0.35
C GLU A 26 3.44 -17.65 1.61
N LYS A 27 2.17 -17.81 1.98
CA LYS A 27 1.65 -18.66 3.05
C LYS A 27 0.80 -19.76 2.43
N SER A 28 1.22 -21.00 2.58
CA SER A 28 0.39 -22.18 2.30
C SER A 28 -0.16 -22.78 3.59
N GLU A 29 -0.95 -23.85 3.50
CA GLU A 29 -1.54 -24.50 4.68
C GLU A 29 -0.50 -24.97 5.73
N SER A 30 0.73 -25.30 5.32
CA SER A 30 1.74 -25.90 6.20
C SER A 30 3.09 -25.18 6.22
N ARG A 31 3.31 -24.19 5.35
CA ARG A 31 4.62 -23.54 5.22
C ARG A 31 4.53 -22.13 4.67
N TYR A 32 5.56 -21.37 4.97
CA TYR A 32 5.89 -20.08 4.38
C TYR A 32 7.00 -20.24 3.35
N VAL A 33 6.89 -19.50 2.25
CA VAL A 33 7.87 -19.47 1.17
C VAL A 33 8.28 -18.04 0.91
N PHE A 34 9.58 -17.77 0.91
CA PHE A 34 10.13 -16.48 0.49
C PHE A 34 11.01 -16.65 -0.74
N GLU A 35 10.79 -15.80 -1.74
CA GLU A 35 11.55 -15.76 -2.98
C GLU A 35 11.81 -14.31 -3.40
N TYR A 36 12.96 -14.06 -4.02
CA TYR A 36 13.24 -12.76 -4.64
C TYR A 36 12.47 -12.59 -5.95
N CYS A 37 12.00 -11.37 -6.19
CA CYS A 37 11.35 -10.96 -7.45
C CYS A 37 12.35 -10.28 -8.39
N ASN A 38 11.93 -10.07 -9.64
CA ASN A 38 12.80 -9.56 -10.71
C ASN A 38 13.47 -8.21 -10.38
N GLU A 39 12.80 -7.34 -9.60
CA GLU A 39 13.35 -6.02 -9.29
C GLU A 39 14.44 -6.05 -8.20
N TYR A 40 14.66 -7.20 -7.54
CA TYR A 40 15.76 -7.37 -6.58
C TYR A 40 17.12 -7.05 -7.21
N LYS A 41 17.39 -7.53 -8.43
CA LYS A 41 18.67 -7.31 -9.11
C LYS A 41 18.93 -5.83 -9.39
N GLU A 42 17.90 -5.09 -9.78
CA GLU A 42 18.01 -3.64 -9.96
C GLU A 42 18.22 -2.94 -8.61
N ALA A 43 17.42 -3.28 -7.59
CA ALA A 43 17.54 -2.75 -6.24
C ALA A 43 18.95 -2.96 -5.64
N HIS A 44 19.51 -4.17 -5.83
CA HIS A 44 20.86 -4.51 -5.42
C HIS A 44 21.90 -3.64 -6.14
N LYS A 45 21.77 -3.47 -7.45
CA LYS A 45 22.68 -2.65 -8.26
C LYS A 45 22.66 -1.16 -7.89
N VAL A 46 21.47 -0.59 -7.66
CA VAL A 46 21.34 0.87 -7.42
C VAL A 46 21.60 1.27 -5.97
N GLY A 47 21.26 0.39 -5.02
CA GLY A 47 21.24 0.72 -3.60
C GLY A 47 22.06 -0.19 -2.71
N GLY A 48 22.69 -1.24 -3.25
CA GLY A 48 23.34 -2.28 -2.44
C GLY A 48 22.34 -3.04 -1.57
N MET A 49 21.06 -3.07 -1.96
CA MET A 49 20.02 -3.75 -1.21
C MET A 49 20.34 -5.25 -1.14
N MET A 50 20.35 -5.79 0.08
CA MET A 50 20.51 -7.22 0.34
C MET A 50 19.83 -7.57 1.67
N ILE A 51 19.20 -8.74 1.74
CA ILE A 51 18.61 -9.25 2.97
C ILE A 51 19.55 -10.30 3.53
N GLN A 52 20.29 -9.98 4.60
CA GLN A 52 21.34 -10.86 5.16
C GLN A 52 20.82 -12.26 5.54
N ALA A 53 19.56 -12.37 5.98
CA ALA A 53 18.93 -13.66 6.31
C ALA A 53 18.65 -14.53 5.07
N PHE A 54 18.65 -13.92 3.87
CA PHE A 54 18.39 -14.55 2.58
C PHE A 54 19.49 -14.18 1.58
N PRO A 55 20.75 -14.63 1.78
CA PRO A 55 21.90 -14.13 1.03
C PRO A 55 21.94 -14.57 -0.45
N GLU A 56 21.18 -15.61 -0.81
CA GLU A 56 21.14 -16.19 -2.15
C GLU A 56 19.78 -15.95 -2.82
N GLU A 57 19.76 -15.77 -4.15
CA GLU A 57 18.54 -15.73 -4.97
C GLU A 57 17.96 -17.14 -5.17
N LYS A 58 17.41 -17.71 -4.09
CA LYS A 58 16.76 -19.03 -4.07
C LYS A 58 15.43 -19.00 -3.34
N ARG A 59 14.72 -20.11 -3.40
CA ARG A 59 13.50 -20.36 -2.63
C ARG A 59 13.84 -20.75 -1.20
N TYR A 60 13.33 -19.99 -0.24
CA TYR A 60 13.42 -20.30 1.19
C TYR A 60 12.08 -20.82 1.66
N GLU A 61 12.08 -21.93 2.41
CA GLU A 61 10.87 -22.53 2.96
C GLU A 61 11.01 -22.67 4.48
N SER A 62 9.92 -22.49 5.22
CA SER A 62 9.87 -22.70 6.66
C SER A 62 8.45 -23.07 7.09
N GLU A 63 8.31 -23.93 8.11
CA GLU A 63 7.00 -24.23 8.71
C GLU A 63 6.47 -23.04 9.52
N GLU A 64 7.35 -22.14 9.96
CA GLU A 64 7.01 -20.93 10.69
C GLU A 64 7.31 -19.66 9.86
N LEU A 65 6.65 -18.55 10.18
CA LEU A 65 6.97 -17.28 9.54
C LEU A 65 8.41 -16.86 9.89
N PHE A 66 9.20 -16.52 8.88
CA PHE A 66 10.63 -16.24 9.03
C PHE A 66 10.91 -15.23 10.17
N PRO A 67 11.91 -15.47 11.05
CA PRO A 67 12.24 -14.58 12.15
C PRO A 67 12.49 -13.12 11.75
N LEU A 68 13.08 -12.91 10.57
CA LEU A 68 13.26 -11.57 10.01
C LEU A 68 11.93 -10.83 9.83
N PHE A 69 10.88 -11.54 9.43
CA PHE A 69 9.56 -10.95 9.18
C PHE A 69 8.74 -10.84 10.46
N THR A 70 8.81 -11.82 11.37
CA THR A 70 8.15 -11.73 12.68
C THR A 70 8.74 -10.64 13.57
N SER A 71 10.03 -10.31 13.42
CA SER A 71 10.67 -9.21 14.17
C SER A 71 10.08 -7.82 13.87
N ARG A 72 9.29 -7.70 12.80
CA ARG A 72 8.59 -6.47 12.40
C ARG A 72 7.20 -6.35 13.01
N LEU A 73 6.74 -7.40 13.70
CA LEU A 73 5.41 -7.49 14.26
C LEU A 73 5.43 -7.22 15.77
N PRO A 74 4.33 -6.73 16.35
CA PRO A 74 4.16 -6.71 17.79
C PRO A 74 4.31 -8.12 18.37
N ASP A 75 4.99 -8.24 19.52
CA ASP A 75 5.09 -9.53 20.21
C ASP A 75 3.70 -10.05 20.61
N LYS A 76 3.42 -11.32 20.31
CA LYS A 76 2.17 -12.01 20.68
C LYS A 76 1.87 -12.00 22.19
N LYS A 77 2.87 -11.82 23.04
CA LYS A 77 2.77 -11.75 24.51
C LYS A 77 2.65 -10.31 25.03
N ARG A 78 2.62 -9.32 24.15
CA ARG A 78 2.51 -7.91 24.55
C ARG A 78 1.20 -7.69 25.31
N LYS A 79 1.26 -6.99 26.46
CA LYS A 79 0.12 -6.77 27.37
C LYS A 79 -1.14 -6.20 26.68
N ASN A 80 -0.98 -5.41 25.61
CA ASN A 80 -2.06 -4.79 24.86
C ASN A 80 -2.15 -5.29 23.41
N ILE A 81 -1.77 -6.55 23.15
CA ILE A 81 -1.82 -7.14 21.80
C ILE A 81 -3.24 -7.08 21.22
N GLU A 82 -4.28 -7.31 22.02
CA GLU A 82 -5.66 -7.37 21.51
C GLU A 82 -6.15 -6.03 20.96
N VAL A 83 -5.72 -4.91 21.54
CA VAL A 83 -6.02 -3.56 21.01
C VAL A 83 -5.36 -3.35 19.64
N ILE A 84 -4.17 -3.94 19.44
CA ILE A 84 -3.48 -3.86 18.15
C ILE A 84 -4.18 -4.75 17.12
N LEU A 85 -4.60 -5.96 17.52
CA LEU A 85 -5.35 -6.86 16.63
C LEU A 85 -6.69 -6.25 16.21
N GLU A 86 -7.44 -5.65 17.14
CA GLU A 86 -8.70 -4.96 16.87
C GLU A 86 -8.52 -3.81 15.87
N LYS A 87 -7.43 -3.03 15.97
CA LYS A 87 -7.09 -1.98 15.00
C LYS A 87 -6.96 -2.52 13.57
N TYR A 88 -6.51 -3.76 13.41
CA TYR A 88 -6.39 -4.44 12.13
C TYR A 88 -7.59 -5.38 11.83
N GLY A 89 -8.61 -5.41 12.69
CA GLY A 89 -9.78 -6.27 12.52
C GLY A 89 -9.43 -7.76 12.59
N LEU A 90 -8.56 -8.15 13.51
CA LEU A 90 -8.17 -9.54 13.76
C LEU A 90 -8.69 -9.99 15.13
N ASP A 91 -9.31 -11.16 15.18
CA ASP A 91 -9.82 -11.76 16.43
C ASP A 91 -8.76 -12.55 17.20
N HIS A 92 -7.71 -12.99 16.50
CA HIS A 92 -6.59 -13.73 17.07
C HIS A 92 -5.29 -13.35 16.37
N TYR A 93 -4.16 -13.61 17.03
CA TYR A 93 -2.84 -13.31 16.48
C TYR A 93 -2.57 -14.19 15.26
N ASP A 94 -2.50 -13.57 14.08
CA ASP A 94 -1.95 -14.16 12.86
C ASP A 94 -0.87 -13.22 12.32
N GLY A 95 0.39 -13.68 12.35
CA GLY A 95 1.52 -12.86 11.94
C GLY A 95 1.50 -12.50 10.46
N PHE A 96 0.98 -13.37 9.60
CA PHE A 96 0.90 -13.11 8.17
C PHE A 96 -0.18 -12.06 7.85
N GLU A 97 -1.34 -12.18 8.49
CA GLU A 97 -2.40 -11.18 8.33
C GLU A 97 -2.04 -9.83 8.96
N LEU A 98 -1.27 -9.84 10.06
CA LEU A 98 -0.68 -8.62 10.58
C LEU A 98 0.29 -7.97 9.58
N LEU A 99 1.16 -8.74 8.91
CA LEU A 99 2.01 -8.19 7.84
C LEU A 99 1.16 -7.62 6.70
N ARG A 100 0.14 -8.35 6.26
CA ARG A 100 -0.77 -7.94 5.18
C ARG A 100 -1.41 -6.58 5.47
N LYS A 101 -1.92 -6.40 6.69
CA LYS A 101 -2.71 -5.23 7.07
C LYS A 101 -1.88 -4.05 7.60
N SER A 102 -0.73 -4.32 8.21
CA SER A 102 0.14 -3.28 8.79
C SER A 102 1.29 -2.83 7.88
N GLY A 103 1.62 -3.64 6.88
CA GLY A 103 2.82 -3.48 6.05
C GLY A 103 4.14 -3.76 6.76
N GLY A 104 4.14 -4.07 8.07
CA GLY A 104 5.35 -4.42 8.82
C GLY A 104 6.46 -3.36 8.78
N ARG A 105 6.09 -2.07 8.66
CA ARG A 105 7.03 -0.94 8.62
C ARG A 105 7.57 -0.60 10.01
N LEU A 106 8.88 -0.45 10.12
CA LEU A 106 9.55 0.15 11.29
C LEU A 106 9.79 1.68 11.07
N PRO A 107 10.04 2.47 12.13
CA PRO A 107 10.17 3.94 12.03
C PRO A 107 11.22 4.47 11.04
N ILE A 108 12.30 3.72 10.81
CA ILE A 108 13.37 4.07 9.87
C ILE A 108 13.53 3.03 8.75
N ASP A 109 12.45 2.29 8.50
CA ASP A 109 12.47 1.17 7.58
C ASP A 109 12.48 1.61 6.12
N THR A 110 13.05 0.74 5.30
CA THR A 110 12.97 0.83 3.84
C THR A 110 12.13 -0.31 3.27
N PHE A 111 11.63 -1.21 4.11
CA PHE A 111 10.78 -2.32 3.71
C PHE A 111 9.32 -2.11 4.09
N GLU A 112 8.44 -2.61 3.22
CA GLU A 112 7.00 -2.66 3.45
C GLU A 112 6.43 -3.93 2.80
N PHE A 113 5.53 -4.61 3.49
CA PHE A 113 4.74 -5.70 2.94
C PHE A 113 3.48 -5.14 2.30
N ILE A 114 3.20 -5.55 1.07
CA ILE A 114 2.07 -5.07 0.28
C ILE A 114 1.19 -6.23 -0.11
N ASP A 115 -0.09 -6.11 0.23
CA ASP A 115 -1.16 -6.96 -0.26
C ASP A 115 -1.44 -6.62 -1.75
N PRO A 116 -1.06 -7.49 -2.70
CA PRO A 116 -1.18 -7.18 -4.13
C PRO A 116 -2.63 -7.01 -4.55
N ILE A 117 -2.86 -6.34 -5.68
CA ILE A 117 -4.15 -6.38 -6.37
C ILE A 117 -4.03 -7.46 -7.45
N PHE A 118 -4.89 -8.47 -7.38
CA PHE A 118 -4.91 -9.58 -8.32
C PHE A 118 -5.91 -9.33 -9.44
N ASP A 119 -5.68 -9.95 -10.60
CA ASP A 119 -6.54 -9.77 -11.77
C ASP A 119 -7.96 -10.33 -11.55
N ASP A 120 -8.09 -11.37 -10.72
CA ASP A 120 -9.37 -12.00 -10.37
C ASP A 120 -10.04 -11.36 -9.13
N ASP A 121 -9.46 -10.31 -8.54
CA ASP A 121 -10.12 -9.54 -7.50
C ASP A 121 -11.27 -8.73 -8.10
N LEU A 122 -12.51 -9.20 -7.91
CA LEU A 122 -13.70 -8.48 -8.38
C LEU A 122 -13.92 -7.16 -7.63
N GLU A 123 -13.57 -7.15 -6.34
CA GLU A 123 -13.63 -5.99 -5.47
C GLU A 123 -12.29 -5.85 -4.75
N ILE A 124 -11.76 -4.63 -4.70
CA ILE A 124 -10.57 -4.30 -3.94
C ILE A 124 -10.85 -3.17 -2.96
N GLU A 125 -10.22 -3.27 -1.80
CA GLU A 125 -10.12 -2.17 -0.84
C GLU A 125 -8.65 -2.08 -0.42
N ARG A 126 -8.03 -0.91 -0.60
CA ARG A 126 -6.62 -0.69 -0.25
C ARG A 126 -6.46 0.63 0.48
N GLU A 127 -5.73 0.59 1.59
CA GLU A 127 -5.28 1.79 2.29
C GLU A 127 -3.81 2.04 2.00
N PHE A 128 -3.48 3.27 1.60
CA PHE A 128 -2.10 3.64 1.32
C PHE A 128 -1.88 5.14 1.47
N TYR A 129 -0.63 5.56 1.61
CA TYR A 129 -0.25 6.96 1.56
C TYR A 129 -0.03 7.40 0.10
N ILE A 130 -0.50 8.60 -0.25
CA ILE A 130 -0.22 9.20 -1.56
C ILE A 130 1.29 9.45 -1.67
N GLU A 131 1.90 8.95 -2.74
CA GLU A 131 3.32 9.13 -2.99
C GLU A 131 3.61 10.39 -3.81
N GLY A 132 4.84 10.88 -3.77
CA GLY A 132 5.29 11.98 -4.62
C GLY A 132 4.76 13.37 -4.25
N ILE A 133 4.07 13.54 -3.12
CA ILE A 133 3.50 14.84 -2.69
C ILE A 133 4.54 15.96 -2.75
N ARG A 134 5.74 15.74 -2.21
CA ARG A 134 6.81 16.74 -2.20
C ARG A 134 7.26 17.22 -3.59
N HIS A 135 6.98 16.46 -4.65
CA HIS A 135 7.42 16.76 -6.01
C HIS A 135 6.29 17.31 -6.87
N SER A 136 5.07 16.82 -6.66
CA SER A 136 3.93 17.09 -7.53
C SER A 136 2.97 18.13 -6.95
N CYS A 137 2.90 18.21 -5.63
CA CYS A 137 2.05 19.17 -4.94
C CYS A 137 2.73 20.54 -4.85
N SER A 138 1.92 21.60 -4.90
CA SER A 138 2.35 23.00 -4.79
C SER A 138 3.09 23.33 -3.49
N CYS A 139 2.99 22.50 -2.44
CA CYS A 139 3.77 22.64 -1.21
C CYS A 139 5.27 22.39 -1.41
N HIS A 140 5.66 21.66 -2.46
CA HIS A 140 7.04 21.21 -2.74
C HIS A 140 7.75 20.52 -1.56
N GLY A 141 6.97 19.98 -0.61
CA GLY A 141 7.47 19.41 0.64
C GLY A 141 8.21 20.40 1.54
N LYS A 142 7.97 21.71 1.38
CA LYS A 142 8.63 22.77 2.15
C LYS A 142 7.65 23.60 2.97
N ASN A 143 6.51 23.95 2.40
CA ASN A 143 5.46 24.67 3.11
C ASN A 143 4.09 24.04 2.82
N CYS A 144 3.56 23.32 3.81
CA CYS A 144 2.28 22.60 3.74
C CYS A 144 1.08 23.54 3.57
N GLU A 145 1.20 24.84 3.86
CA GLU A 145 0.12 25.82 3.63
C GLU A 145 -0.26 25.94 2.14
N PHE A 146 0.69 25.67 1.23
CA PHE A 146 0.43 25.64 -0.21
C PHE A 146 -0.09 24.29 -0.71
N ARG A 147 -0.26 23.28 0.17
CA ARG A 147 -0.93 22.04 -0.22
C ARG A 147 -2.40 22.38 -0.52
N PRO A 148 -3.00 21.83 -1.59
CA PRO A 148 -4.44 21.92 -1.79
C PRO A 148 -5.18 21.52 -0.51
N GLN A 149 -6.30 22.18 -0.24
CA GLN A 149 -7.09 21.91 0.95
C GLN A 149 -7.65 20.48 0.88
N ILE A 150 -7.34 19.68 1.91
CA ILE A 150 -7.75 18.28 2.03
C ILE A 150 -8.32 18.08 3.42
N GLU A 151 -9.48 17.45 3.49
CA GLU A 151 -10.13 17.09 4.75
C GLU A 151 -10.38 15.58 4.79
N VAL A 152 -10.40 15.01 6.00
CA VAL A 152 -10.79 13.62 6.20
C VAL A 152 -12.22 13.41 5.68
N GLY A 153 -12.44 12.34 4.91
CA GLY A 153 -13.71 12.06 4.25
C GLY A 153 -13.83 12.65 2.84
N MET A 154 -12.90 13.52 2.41
CA MET A 154 -12.91 14.07 1.06
C MET A 154 -12.64 12.99 0.01
N ASN A 155 -13.37 13.04 -1.11
CA ASN A 155 -13.18 12.15 -2.25
C ASN A 155 -12.15 12.74 -3.23
N LEU A 156 -11.26 11.89 -3.73
CA LEU A 156 -10.17 12.25 -4.64
C LEU A 156 -10.38 11.63 -6.02
N ASN A 157 -9.90 12.33 -7.03
CA ASN A 157 -9.99 11.92 -8.42
C ASN A 157 -8.66 11.32 -8.90
N PHE A 158 -8.73 10.45 -9.89
CA PHE A 158 -7.59 9.89 -10.59
C PHE A 158 -7.46 10.41 -12.02
N ARG A 159 -6.20 10.56 -12.46
CA ARG A 159 -5.84 10.81 -13.86
C ARG A 159 -4.68 9.90 -14.25
N LEU A 160 -4.84 9.14 -15.33
CA LEU A 160 -3.75 8.33 -15.89
C LEU A 160 -2.68 9.26 -16.50
N ASP A 161 -1.42 8.99 -16.16
CA ASP A 161 -0.24 9.75 -16.58
C ASP A 161 0.67 8.87 -17.45
N ASN A 162 0.15 8.42 -18.60
CA ASN A 162 0.82 7.46 -19.49
C ASN A 162 2.11 8.02 -20.14
N THR A 163 2.40 9.32 -19.98
CA THR A 163 3.62 9.97 -20.47
C THR A 163 4.68 10.12 -19.37
N ASN A 164 4.41 9.62 -18.16
CA ASN A 164 5.35 9.66 -17.06
C ASN A 164 6.61 8.85 -17.40
N LYS A 165 7.77 9.52 -17.36
CA LYS A 165 9.06 8.93 -17.72
C LYS A 165 9.58 7.85 -16.76
N TYR A 166 8.95 7.69 -15.60
CA TYR A 166 9.37 6.73 -14.56
C TYR A 166 8.45 5.51 -14.47
N ASP A 167 7.17 5.67 -14.78
CA ASP A 167 6.14 4.63 -14.70
C ASP A 167 5.01 4.92 -15.70
N VAL A 168 4.93 4.16 -16.79
CA VAL A 168 3.90 4.35 -17.83
C VAL A 168 2.48 4.05 -17.33
N CYS A 169 2.34 3.38 -16.19
CA CYS A 169 1.06 3.09 -15.54
C CYS A 169 0.74 4.10 -14.42
N ALA A 170 1.52 5.17 -14.27
CA ALA A 170 1.35 6.13 -13.19
C ALA A 170 -0.07 6.70 -13.12
N VAL A 171 -0.65 6.71 -11.92
CA VAL A 171 -1.98 7.26 -11.67
C VAL A 171 -1.85 8.44 -10.71
N GLN A 172 -2.14 9.64 -11.21
CA GLN A 172 -2.15 10.87 -10.41
C GLN A 172 -3.39 10.90 -9.51
N VAL A 173 -3.21 11.42 -8.30
CA VAL A 173 -4.28 11.70 -7.34
C VAL A 173 -4.51 13.20 -7.29
N LEU A 174 -5.76 13.63 -7.47
CA LEU A 174 -6.15 15.02 -7.59
C LEU A 174 -7.33 15.36 -6.69
N THR A 175 -7.42 16.62 -6.27
CA THR A 175 -8.63 17.17 -5.63
C THR A 175 -9.78 17.28 -6.64
N GLU A 176 -10.98 17.61 -6.16
CA GLU A 176 -12.13 17.93 -7.01
C GLU A 176 -11.82 19.10 -7.98
N LYS A 177 -11.08 20.09 -7.49
CA LYS A 177 -10.60 21.26 -8.28
C LYS A 177 -9.48 20.91 -9.26
N LYS A 178 -9.16 19.62 -9.43
CA LYS A 178 -8.11 19.09 -10.32
C LYS A 178 -6.69 19.54 -9.95
N GLU A 179 -6.47 19.91 -8.69
CA GLU A 179 -5.13 20.19 -8.17
C GLU A 179 -4.42 18.86 -7.87
N VAL A 180 -3.18 18.71 -8.32
CA VAL A 180 -2.41 17.47 -8.14
C VAL A 180 -1.89 17.38 -6.71
N LEU A 181 -2.18 16.26 -6.06
CA LEU A 181 -1.64 15.92 -4.75
C LEU A 181 -0.38 15.07 -4.88
N GLY A 182 -0.39 14.09 -5.77
CA GLY A 182 0.69 13.12 -5.92
C GLY A 182 0.24 11.96 -6.78
N TYR A 183 0.69 10.76 -6.45
CA TYR A 183 0.45 9.54 -7.21
C TYR A 183 0.03 8.38 -6.30
N ILE A 184 -0.68 7.44 -6.89
CA ILE A 184 -0.84 6.10 -6.33
C ILE A 184 0.54 5.44 -6.20
N PRO A 185 0.81 4.67 -5.14
CA PRO A 185 2.08 3.95 -5.01
C PRO A 185 2.36 3.07 -6.23
N ARG A 186 3.63 3.06 -6.67
CA ARG A 186 4.07 2.35 -7.89
C ARG A 186 3.63 0.87 -7.93
N TYR A 187 3.65 0.19 -6.79
CA TYR A 187 3.27 -1.22 -6.68
C TYR A 187 1.77 -1.49 -6.94
N TYR A 188 0.93 -0.44 -7.00
CA TYR A 188 -0.48 -0.55 -7.40
C TYR A 188 -0.82 0.15 -8.72
N SER A 189 0.09 0.98 -9.26
CA SER A 189 -0.12 1.76 -10.49
C SER A 189 -0.67 0.91 -11.64
N GLN A 190 -0.01 -0.22 -11.94
CA GLN A 190 -0.40 -1.07 -13.06
C GLN A 190 -1.83 -1.60 -12.89
N SER A 191 -2.10 -2.35 -11.82
CA SER A 191 -3.41 -2.97 -11.59
C SER A 191 -4.55 -1.95 -11.52
N ILE A 192 -4.31 -0.77 -10.92
CA ILE A 192 -5.32 0.28 -10.84
C ILE A 192 -5.54 0.95 -12.20
N SER A 193 -4.46 1.23 -12.95
CA SER A 193 -4.56 1.82 -14.29
C SER A 193 -5.33 0.92 -15.26
N GLU A 194 -5.09 -0.39 -15.21
CA GLU A 194 -5.79 -1.38 -16.02
C GLU A 194 -7.29 -1.44 -15.66
N ARG A 195 -7.62 -1.44 -14.37
CA ARG A 195 -9.03 -1.38 -13.90
C ARG A 195 -9.73 -0.12 -14.37
N ILE A 196 -9.07 1.05 -14.30
CA ILE A 196 -9.62 2.32 -14.81
C ILE A 196 -9.85 2.25 -16.32
N ASN A 197 -8.87 1.74 -17.09
CA ASN A 197 -9.00 1.57 -18.54
C ASN A 197 -10.15 0.62 -18.93
N ASN A 198 -10.44 -0.38 -18.09
CA ASN A 198 -11.57 -1.29 -18.26
C ASN A 198 -12.92 -0.70 -17.79
N GLY A 199 -12.97 0.58 -17.42
CA GLY A 199 -14.18 1.29 -17.03
C GLY A 199 -14.66 0.99 -15.60
N MET A 200 -13.81 0.40 -14.75
CA MET A 200 -14.16 0.13 -13.35
C MET A 200 -14.30 1.45 -12.58
N THR A 201 -15.41 1.61 -11.87
CA THR A 201 -15.64 2.76 -11.00
C THR A 201 -14.73 2.68 -9.78
N TYR A 202 -14.52 3.80 -9.10
CA TYR A 202 -13.74 3.83 -7.86
C TYR A 202 -14.25 4.89 -6.91
N GLU A 203 -13.83 4.75 -5.66
CA GLU A 203 -13.93 5.77 -4.64
C GLU A 203 -12.60 5.85 -3.89
N CYS A 204 -12.04 7.05 -3.75
CA CYS A 204 -10.79 7.27 -3.06
C CYS A 204 -11.00 8.32 -1.97
N ILE A 205 -11.10 7.90 -0.71
CA ILE A 205 -11.46 8.77 0.41
C ILE A 205 -10.22 9.03 1.26
N VAL A 206 -10.04 10.28 1.69
CA VAL A 206 -9.00 10.67 2.64
C VAL A 206 -9.32 10.12 4.03
N LEU A 207 -8.39 9.35 4.60
CA LEU A 207 -8.46 8.82 5.95
C LEU A 207 -7.68 9.69 6.95
N GLU A 208 -6.52 10.18 6.53
CA GLU A 208 -5.62 10.99 7.36
C GLU A 208 -5.04 12.12 6.51
N ALA A 209 -4.92 13.32 7.09
CA ALA A 209 -4.28 14.48 6.47
C ALA A 209 -3.36 15.15 7.50
N ASN A 210 -2.09 14.77 7.47
CA ASN A 210 -1.06 15.24 8.40
C ASN A 210 -0.30 16.43 7.78
N GLU A 211 0.02 17.42 8.62
CA GLU A 211 0.78 18.62 8.24
C GLU A 211 2.24 18.60 8.74
N GLU A 212 2.57 17.63 9.59
CA GLU A 212 3.84 17.54 10.32
C GLU A 212 4.98 16.95 9.48
N GLY A 213 5.47 17.71 8.49
CA GLY A 213 6.83 17.61 7.92
C GLY A 213 7.28 16.32 7.22
N ASN A 214 6.55 15.20 7.34
CA ASN A 214 6.85 13.94 6.68
C ASN A 214 5.91 13.72 5.49
N CYS A 215 6.32 14.19 4.30
CA CYS A 215 5.54 14.04 3.07
C CYS A 215 5.20 12.59 2.68
N GLN A 216 5.83 11.59 3.29
CA GLN A 216 5.56 10.18 3.01
C GLN A 216 4.32 9.67 3.73
N GLU A 217 3.93 10.33 4.82
CA GLU A 217 2.80 9.96 5.66
C GLU A 217 1.82 11.14 5.77
N CYS A 218 1.86 12.05 4.79
CA CYS A 218 1.09 13.29 4.78
C CYS A 218 -0.40 13.07 4.49
N VAL A 219 -0.74 12.17 3.57
CA VAL A 219 -2.13 11.93 3.19
C VAL A 219 -2.35 10.44 3.01
N LYS A 220 -3.10 9.84 3.92
CA LYS A 220 -3.55 8.46 3.82
C LYS A 220 -4.92 8.41 3.17
N VAL A 221 -5.11 7.48 2.23
CA VAL A 221 -6.38 7.29 1.53
C VAL A 221 -6.83 5.85 1.60
N ARG A 222 -8.14 5.64 1.47
CA ARG A 222 -8.76 4.35 1.18
C ARG A 222 -9.30 4.37 -0.23
N LEU A 223 -8.82 3.46 -1.05
CA LEU A 223 -9.35 3.18 -2.37
C LEU A 223 -10.29 1.98 -2.30
N THR A 224 -11.45 2.09 -2.94
CA THR A 224 -12.36 0.97 -3.20
C THR A 224 -12.68 0.91 -4.69
N MET A 225 -12.56 -0.28 -5.31
CA MET A 225 -12.96 -0.53 -6.71
C MET A 225 -13.67 -1.88 -6.83
N PRO A 226 -14.90 -1.96 -7.42
CA PRO A 226 -15.72 -0.85 -7.86
C PRO A 226 -16.18 0.03 -6.68
N LYS A 227 -16.66 1.25 -6.98
CA LYS A 227 -17.29 2.09 -5.95
C LYS A 227 -18.47 1.34 -5.33
N LYS A 228 -18.53 1.25 -3.99
CA LYS A 228 -19.66 0.65 -3.27
C LYS A 228 -20.90 1.52 -3.46
N THR A 229 -21.98 0.97 -4.01
CA THR A 229 -23.27 1.68 -4.10
C THR A 229 -23.87 1.74 -2.70
N THR A 230 -24.01 2.93 -2.12
CA THR A 230 -24.84 3.10 -0.92
C THR A 230 -26.28 2.73 -1.29
N ALA A 231 -26.79 1.62 -0.79
CA ALA A 231 -28.19 1.27 -0.93
C ALA A 231 -29.03 2.38 -0.27
N SER A 232 -29.75 3.15 -1.08
CA SER A 232 -30.80 4.04 -0.61
C SER A 232 -31.85 3.20 0.10
N ILE A 233 -31.97 3.37 1.42
CA ILE A 233 -33.08 2.82 2.20
C ILE A 233 -34.37 3.38 1.57
N PRO A 234 -35.30 2.56 1.05
CA PRO A 234 -36.57 3.07 0.57
C PRO A 234 -37.31 3.66 1.76
N SER A 235 -37.60 4.95 1.71
CA SER A 235 -38.51 5.60 2.65
C SER A 235 -39.81 4.80 2.67
N LEU A 236 -40.11 4.14 3.79
CA LEU A 236 -41.43 3.59 4.03
C LEU A 236 -42.41 4.75 3.95
N LYS A 237 -43.16 4.84 2.84
CA LYS A 237 -44.41 5.58 2.81
C LYS A 237 -45.37 4.83 3.71
N ILE A 238 -45.53 5.33 4.94
CA ILE A 238 -46.64 4.96 5.80
C ILE A 238 -47.90 5.51 5.11
N MET A 239 -48.76 4.61 4.64
CA MET A 239 -50.17 4.89 4.37
C MET A 239 -50.95 4.74 5.67
#